data_AF-A0A3M2A2H0-F1
#
_entry.id   AF-A0A3M2A2H0-F1
#
_cell.length_a   1.000
_cell.length_b   1.000
_cell.length_c   1.000
_cell.angle_alpha   90.00
_cell.angle_beta   90.00
_cell.angle_gamma   90.00
#
_symmetry.space_group_name_H-M   'P 1'
#
loop_
_entity.id
_entity.type
_entity.pdbx_description
1 polymer ?
#
loop_
_entity_poly.entity_id
_entity_poly.type
_entity_poly.pdbx_seq_one_letter_code
_entity_poly.pdbx_strand_id
1 'polypeptide(L)'
;MRRWAEAVPIERRGRSRLFIAPRGTSTTMRRLGEAELQHAMTGSFAAARLAPVAPPRLATIYVDTADTARRVLDLHETDAGANVLLIEPKDASVLSAATADEDGVRWAPLVQVVADLFTGPGRSPTEAEALMEWMTSNEEAWRA
;
A
#
# COMPACT_ATOMS: atom_id res chain seq x y z
N MET A 1 -23.66 -2.86 1.50
CA MET A 1 -23.02 -2.76 0.16
C MET A 1 -23.11 -1.38 -0.50
N ARG A 2 -24.16 -0.56 -0.30
CA ARG A 2 -24.29 0.79 -0.93
C ARG A 2 -23.27 1.86 -0.53
N ARG A 3 -22.48 1.67 0.53
CA ARG A 3 -21.57 2.70 1.08
C ARG A 3 -20.21 2.79 0.35
N TRP A 4 -19.88 1.84 -0.52
CA TRP A 4 -18.62 1.81 -1.28
C TRP A 4 -18.62 2.75 -2.50
N ALA A 5 -19.80 3.06 -3.04
CA ALA A 5 -19.94 3.89 -4.24
C ALA A 5 -19.58 5.37 -4.02
N GLU A 6 -19.50 5.82 -2.76
CA GLU A 6 -19.17 7.20 -2.37
C GLU A 6 -17.76 7.33 -1.77
N ALA A 7 -17.01 6.24 -1.68
CA ALA A 7 -15.70 6.24 -1.07
C ALA A 7 -14.66 6.90 -2.00
N VAL A 8 -13.85 7.78 -1.44
CA VAL A 8 -12.79 8.48 -2.16
C VAL A 8 -11.79 7.44 -2.71
N PRO A 9 -11.52 7.42 -4.03
CA PRO A 9 -10.51 6.56 -4.63
C PRO A 9 -9.18 6.64 -3.91
N ILE A 10 -8.44 5.54 -3.83
CA ILE A 10 -7.19 5.47 -3.06
C ILE A 10 -6.19 6.56 -3.48
N GLU A 11 -6.06 6.84 -4.77
CA GLU A 11 -5.19 7.88 -5.31
C GLU A 11 -5.60 9.29 -4.85
N ARG A 12 -6.86 9.49 -4.43
CA ARG A 12 -7.37 10.77 -3.92
C ARG A 12 -7.32 10.90 -2.39
N ARG A 13 -6.74 9.92 -1.69
CA ARG A 13 -6.49 9.94 -0.23
C ARG A 13 -5.43 10.96 0.21
N GLY A 14 -4.74 11.56 -0.75
CA GLY A 14 -3.59 12.44 -0.53
C GLY A 14 -3.14 13.11 -1.82
N ARG A 15 -1.92 13.66 -1.82
CA ARG A 15 -1.22 13.99 -3.08
C ARG A 15 -0.58 12.72 -3.60
N SER A 16 -1.09 12.20 -4.71
CA SER A 16 -0.59 10.98 -5.34
C SER A 16 0.30 11.28 -6.54
N ARG A 17 1.38 10.51 -6.69
CA ARG A 17 2.26 10.54 -7.87
C ARG A 17 2.61 9.12 -8.31
N LEU A 18 2.68 8.91 -9.62
CA LEU A 18 2.98 7.63 -10.24
C LEU A 18 4.45 7.52 -10.60
N PHE A 19 5.04 6.37 -10.32
CA PHE A 19 6.45 6.12 -10.57
C PHE A 19 6.68 4.74 -11.17
N ILE A 20 7.78 4.63 -11.91
CA ILE A 20 8.41 3.36 -12.25
C ILE A 20 9.61 3.14 -11.31
N ALA A 21 9.69 1.94 -10.75
CA ALA A 21 10.88 1.38 -10.11
C ALA A 21 11.73 0.68 -11.18
N PRO A 22 12.83 1.27 -11.68
CA PRO A 22 13.58 0.71 -12.81
C PRO A 22 14.23 -0.63 -12.50
N ARG A 23 14.52 -0.90 -11.22
CA ARG A 23 15.07 -2.17 -10.72
C ARG A 23 14.01 -3.12 -10.16
N GLY A 24 12.74 -2.88 -10.47
CA GLY A 24 11.61 -3.69 -10.03
C GLY A 24 11.16 -3.40 -8.59
N THR A 25 9.93 -3.81 -8.29
CA THR A 25 9.27 -3.57 -7.00
C THR A 25 9.93 -4.31 -5.84
N SER A 26 10.52 -5.50 -6.07
CA SER A 26 11.27 -6.23 -5.04
C SER A 26 12.47 -5.44 -4.50
N THR A 27 13.21 -4.75 -5.40
CA THR A 27 14.30 -3.86 -4.99
C THR A 27 13.77 -2.67 -4.19
N THR A 28 12.62 -2.11 -4.59
CA THR A 28 11.95 -1.03 -3.86
C THR A 28 11.56 -1.47 -2.45
N MET A 29 10.99 -2.66 -2.28
CA MET A 29 10.61 -3.21 -0.97
C MET A 29 11.81 -3.39 -0.06
N ARG A 30 12.90 -3.98 -0.57
CA ARG A 30 14.14 -4.12 0.21
C ARG A 30 14.67 -2.77 0.67
N ARG A 31 14.69 -1.76 -0.22
CA ARG A 31 15.13 -0.40 0.12
C ARG A 31 14.20 0.30 1.11
N LEU A 32 12.90 0.03 1.06
CA LEU A 32 11.95 0.54 2.06
C LEU A 32 12.29 0.02 3.46
N GLY A 33 12.62 -1.26 3.56
CA GLY A 33 13.00 -1.88 4.84
C GLY A 33 14.35 -1.42 5.38
N GLU A 34 15.32 -1.17 4.50
CA GLU A 34 16.66 -0.69 4.86
C GLU A 34 16.73 0.82 5.16
N ALA A 35 15.76 1.61 4.69
CA ALA A 35 15.81 3.06 4.79
C ALA A 35 15.10 3.59 6.04
N GLU A 36 15.62 4.69 6.60
CA GLU A 36 14.92 5.51 7.60
C GLU A 36 13.84 6.40 6.95
N LEU A 37 12.95 5.79 6.17
CA LEU A 37 11.83 6.46 5.52
C LEU A 37 10.54 6.14 6.29
N GLN A 38 9.84 7.17 6.77
CA GLN A 38 8.50 6.97 7.32
C GLN A 38 7.53 6.62 6.17
N HIS A 39 6.99 5.40 6.19
CA HIS A 39 6.14 4.87 5.15
C HIS A 39 5.09 3.91 5.70
N ALA A 40 4.04 3.65 4.90
CA ALA A 40 3.09 2.58 5.14
C ALA A 40 2.69 1.94 3.80
N MET A 41 3.10 0.70 3.57
CA MET A 41 2.71 -0.08 2.40
C MET A 41 1.27 -0.58 2.54
N THR A 42 0.47 -0.40 1.51
CA THR A 42 -0.96 -0.75 1.47
C THR A 42 -1.32 -1.49 0.16
N GLY A 43 -2.60 -1.73 -0.06
CA GLY A 43 -3.14 -2.28 -1.30
C GLY A 43 -2.70 -3.72 -1.55
N SER A 44 -2.59 -4.09 -2.84
CA SER A 44 -2.43 -5.48 -3.28
C SER A 44 -1.17 -6.18 -2.73
N PHE A 45 -0.06 -5.45 -2.56
CA PHE A 45 1.15 -6.02 -1.95
C PHE A 45 0.94 -6.37 -0.47
N ALA A 46 0.23 -5.53 0.28
CA ALA A 46 -0.09 -5.81 1.68
C ALA A 46 -1.08 -6.98 1.80
N ALA A 47 -2.10 -7.01 0.94
CA ALA A 47 -3.10 -8.08 0.90
C ALA A 47 -2.47 -9.44 0.59
N ALA A 48 -1.60 -9.49 -0.42
CA ALA A 48 -1.01 -10.73 -0.92
C ALA A 48 -0.13 -11.47 0.10
N ARG A 49 0.32 -10.80 1.17
CA ARG A 49 1.04 -11.45 2.28
C ARG A 49 0.17 -12.41 3.07
N LEU A 50 -1.13 -12.16 3.11
CA LEU A 50 -2.08 -12.88 3.98
C LEU A 50 -3.12 -13.65 3.16
N ALA A 51 -3.60 -13.04 2.07
CA ALA A 51 -4.64 -13.58 1.20
C ALA A 51 -4.26 -13.36 -0.29
N PRO A 52 -3.31 -14.14 -0.84
CA PRO A 52 -2.88 -13.99 -2.23
C PRO A 52 -3.98 -14.42 -3.21
N VAL A 53 -4.55 -13.45 -3.94
CA VAL A 53 -5.51 -13.71 -5.03
C VAL A 53 -4.82 -13.75 -6.40
N ALA A 54 -3.90 -12.82 -6.64
CA ALA A 54 -3.09 -12.74 -7.86
C ALA A 54 -1.77 -12.01 -7.59
N PRO A 55 -0.75 -12.17 -8.44
CA PRO A 55 0.49 -11.41 -8.29
C PRO A 55 0.25 -9.89 -8.38
N PRO A 56 0.62 -9.11 -7.35
CA PRO A 56 0.38 -7.67 -7.34
C PRO A 56 1.30 -6.97 -8.34
N ARG A 57 0.79 -5.92 -8.99
CA ARG A 57 1.51 -5.20 -10.06
C ARG A 57 1.86 -3.75 -9.74
N LEU A 58 1.20 -3.16 -8.75
CA LEU A 58 1.38 -1.79 -8.33
C LEU A 58 1.64 -1.77 -6.82
N ALA A 59 2.84 -1.33 -6.43
CA ALA A 59 3.15 -1.09 -5.03
C ALA A 59 2.58 0.27 -4.60
N THR A 60 1.59 0.27 -3.72
CA THR A 60 1.00 1.50 -3.18
C THR A 60 1.55 1.78 -1.79
N ILE A 61 2.13 2.98 -1.62
CA ILE A 61 2.89 3.32 -0.43
C ILE A 61 2.49 4.72 0.02
N TYR A 62 1.99 4.83 1.25
CA TYR A 62 1.91 6.13 1.91
C TYR A 62 3.30 6.55 2.37
N VAL A 63 3.67 7.81 2.14
CA VAL A 63 4.95 8.39 2.53
C VAL A 63 4.75 9.80 3.06
N ASP A 64 5.66 10.29 3.90
CA ASP A 64 5.61 11.68 4.37
C ASP A 64 5.86 12.67 3.22
N THR A 65 6.90 12.44 2.41
CA THR A 65 7.21 13.25 1.22
C THR A 65 7.60 12.36 0.05
N ALA A 66 6.85 12.41 -1.05
CA ALA A 66 7.15 11.59 -2.22
C ALA A 66 8.45 12.00 -2.94
N ASP A 67 8.90 13.24 -2.81
CA ASP A 67 10.22 13.67 -3.33
C ASP A 67 11.40 13.08 -2.56
N THR A 68 11.26 12.87 -1.25
CA THR A 68 12.28 12.17 -0.46
C THR A 68 12.24 10.68 -0.78
N ALA A 69 11.04 10.09 -0.75
CA ALA A 69 10.83 8.68 -1.05
C ALA A 69 11.36 8.30 -2.44
N ARG A 70 11.05 9.06 -3.51
CA ARG A 70 11.53 8.74 -4.86
C ARG A 70 13.05 8.75 -4.97
N ARG A 71 13.74 9.61 -4.22
CA ARG A 71 15.22 9.69 -4.24
C ARG A 71 15.83 8.50 -3.50
N VAL A 72 15.33 8.20 -2.31
CA VAL A 72 15.79 7.05 -1.50
C VAL A 72 15.54 5.72 -2.23
N LEU A 73 14.38 5.60 -2.86
CA LEU A 73 13.94 4.38 -3.53
C LEU A 73 14.41 4.28 -4.99
N ASP A 74 15.03 5.33 -5.54
CA ASP A 74 15.42 5.46 -6.96
C ASP A 74 14.25 5.21 -7.91
N LEU A 75 13.17 5.93 -7.67
CA LEU A 75 11.95 5.91 -8.47
C LEU A 75 11.96 7.05 -9.47
N HIS A 76 11.50 6.75 -10.68
CA HIS A 76 11.38 7.73 -11.76
C HIS A 76 9.89 8.04 -11.97
N GLU A 77 9.53 9.32 -11.93
CA GLU A 77 8.14 9.74 -12.14
C GLU A 77 7.72 9.42 -13.58
N THR A 78 6.49 8.93 -13.76
CA THR A 78 5.98 8.52 -15.08
C THR A 78 4.46 8.57 -15.13
N ASP A 79 3.93 8.91 -16.31
CA ASP A 79 2.49 8.88 -16.60
C ASP A 79 2.05 7.54 -17.22
N ALA A 80 3.00 6.67 -17.57
CA ALA A 80 2.72 5.37 -18.20
C ALA A 80 3.62 4.26 -17.64
N GLY A 81 3.05 3.05 -17.53
CA GLY A 81 3.79 1.86 -17.08
C GLY A 81 4.20 1.87 -15.60
N ALA A 82 3.61 2.76 -14.79
CA ALA A 82 3.92 2.85 -13.37
C ALA A 82 3.70 1.53 -12.64
N ASN A 83 4.64 1.17 -11.77
CA ASN A 83 4.56 0.02 -10.87
C ASN A 83 4.70 0.42 -9.39
N VAL A 84 4.79 1.73 -9.12
CA VAL A 84 4.73 2.31 -7.78
C VAL A 84 3.79 3.51 -7.77
N LEU A 85 2.92 3.58 -6.76
CA LEU A 85 2.08 4.72 -6.45
C LEU A 85 2.50 5.24 -5.07
N LEU A 86 3.04 6.47 -5.02
CA LEU A 86 3.32 7.14 -3.76
C LEU A 86 2.18 8.10 -3.43
N ILE A 87 1.73 8.07 -2.18
CA ILE A 87 0.66 8.92 -1.67
C ILE A 87 1.18 9.66 -0.44
N GLU A 88 1.15 10.99 -0.49
CA GLU A 88 1.34 11.82 0.71
C GLU A 88 -0.03 12.01 1.36
N PRO A 89 -0.34 11.29 2.46
CA PRO A 89 -1.70 11.21 2.99
C PRO A 89 -2.13 12.54 3.59
N LYS A 90 -3.44 12.85 3.52
CA LYS A 90 -4.00 14.02 4.21
C LYS A 90 -3.96 13.88 5.73
N ASP A 91 -4.01 12.65 6.22
CA ASP A 91 -3.91 12.30 7.63
C ASP A 91 -2.70 11.38 7.83
N ALA A 92 -1.73 11.85 8.60
CA ALA A 92 -0.49 11.12 8.89
C ALA A 92 -0.70 9.94 9.87
N SER A 93 -1.91 9.74 10.41
CA SER A 93 -2.23 8.61 11.29
C SER A 93 -1.93 7.26 10.64
N VAL A 94 -2.11 7.13 9.32
CA VAL A 94 -1.76 5.90 8.57
C VAL A 94 -0.27 5.57 8.63
N LEU A 95 0.59 6.60 8.65
CA LEU A 95 2.04 6.41 8.77
C LEU A 95 2.43 6.04 10.20
N SER A 96 1.80 6.67 11.19
CA SER A 96 2.08 6.43 12.61
C SER A 96 1.57 5.07 13.09
N ALA A 97 0.47 4.58 12.51
CA ALA A 97 -0.12 3.29 12.83
C ALA A 97 0.53 2.12 12.09
N ALA A 98 1.49 2.37 11.19
CA ALA A 98 2.13 1.33 10.41
C ALA A 98 3.14 0.52 11.22
N THR A 99 3.10 -0.79 11.08
CA THR A 99 3.98 -1.72 11.81
C THR A 99 5.03 -2.31 10.89
N ALA A 100 6.28 -2.35 11.36
CA ALA A 100 7.38 -2.96 10.63
C ALA A 100 7.30 -4.48 10.71
N ASP A 101 7.65 -5.17 9.62
CA ASP A 101 7.97 -6.59 9.66
C ASP A 101 9.46 -6.83 9.95
N GLU A 102 9.89 -8.09 9.87
CA GLU A 102 11.26 -8.53 10.09
C GLU A 102 12.27 -7.96 9.10
N ASP A 103 11.83 -7.60 7.89
CA ASP A 103 12.64 -6.95 6.85
C ASP A 103 12.64 -5.42 6.99
N GLY A 104 11.93 -4.87 7.99
CA GLY A 104 11.82 -3.43 8.24
C GLY A 104 10.75 -2.72 7.40
N VAL A 105 10.03 -3.43 6.53
CA VAL A 105 8.96 -2.81 5.73
C VAL A 105 7.77 -2.51 6.63
N ARG A 106 7.31 -1.26 6.62
CA ARG A 106 6.17 -0.80 7.41
C ARG A 106 4.88 -0.97 6.64
N TRP A 107 3.94 -1.69 7.23
CA TRP A 107 2.66 -2.05 6.63
C TRP A 107 1.53 -1.26 7.27
N ALA A 108 0.61 -0.76 6.45
CA ALA A 108 -0.59 -0.10 6.95
C ALA A 108 -1.45 -1.09 7.77
N PRO A 109 -2.24 -0.60 8.76
CA PRO A 109 -3.19 -1.44 9.48
C PRO A 109 -4.13 -2.18 8.51
N LEU A 110 -4.47 -3.44 8.80
CA LEU A 110 -5.27 -4.24 7.85
C LEU A 110 -6.63 -3.62 7.52
N VAL A 111 -7.26 -2.93 8.48
CA VAL A 111 -8.50 -2.18 8.24
C VAL A 111 -8.32 -1.06 7.21
N GLN A 112 -7.14 -0.41 7.20
CA GLN A 112 -6.78 0.58 6.18
C GLN A 112 -6.51 -0.10 4.84
N VAL A 113 -5.79 -1.23 4.83
CA VAL A 113 -5.52 -2.01 3.61
C VAL A 113 -6.83 -2.44 2.93
N VAL A 114 -7.80 -2.95 3.69
CA VAL A 114 -9.14 -3.29 3.18
C VAL A 114 -9.83 -2.06 2.59
N ALA A 115 -9.86 -0.94 3.33
CA ALA A 115 -10.51 0.29 2.86
C ALA A 115 -9.87 0.83 1.57
N ASP A 116 -8.56 0.75 1.47
CA ASP A 116 -7.76 1.16 0.31
C ASP A 116 -8.05 0.28 -0.90
N LEU A 117 -8.04 -1.04 -0.74
CA LEU A 117 -8.29 -2.02 -1.80
C LEU A 117 -9.68 -1.87 -2.43
N PHE A 118 -10.72 -1.69 -1.63
CA PHE A 118 -12.06 -1.51 -2.17
C PHE A 118 -12.23 -0.22 -2.98
N THR A 119 -11.35 0.75 -2.77
CA THR A 119 -11.28 2.00 -3.54
C THR A 119 -10.14 1.99 -4.57
N GLY A 120 -9.48 0.84 -4.73
CA GLY A 120 -8.35 0.64 -5.61
C GLY A 120 -8.76 0.11 -7.00
N PRO A 121 -7.87 0.22 -7.99
CA PRO A 121 -8.18 -0.15 -9.37
C PRO A 121 -8.20 -1.67 -9.60
N GLY A 122 -8.80 -2.10 -10.71
CA GLY A 122 -8.67 -3.47 -11.22
C GLY A 122 -9.28 -4.52 -10.28
N ARG A 123 -8.43 -5.40 -9.74
CA ARG A 123 -8.87 -6.54 -8.90
C ARG A 123 -8.89 -6.22 -7.41
N SER A 124 -8.55 -4.99 -7.03
CA SER A 124 -8.43 -4.62 -5.63
C SER A 124 -9.70 -4.89 -4.80
N PRO A 125 -10.94 -4.70 -5.30
CA PRO A 125 -12.13 -5.10 -4.55
C PRO A 125 -12.20 -6.61 -4.24
N THR A 126 -11.82 -7.49 -5.17
CA THR A 126 -11.75 -8.95 -4.93
C THR A 126 -10.64 -9.31 -3.94
N GLU A 127 -9.50 -8.63 -4.01
CA GLU A 127 -8.43 -8.77 -3.02
C GLU A 127 -8.88 -8.32 -1.62
N ALA A 128 -9.72 -7.28 -1.53
CA ALA A 128 -10.30 -6.81 -0.28
C ALA A 128 -11.24 -7.85 0.34
N GLU A 129 -12.09 -8.48 -0.48
CA GLU A 129 -12.98 -9.56 -0.05
C GLU A 129 -12.19 -10.74 0.51
N ALA A 130 -11.16 -11.20 -0.20
CA ALA A 130 -10.29 -12.28 0.25
C ALA A 130 -9.54 -11.94 1.56
N LEU A 131 -9.06 -10.69 1.69
CA LEU A 131 -8.40 -10.23 2.90
C LEU A 131 -9.39 -10.19 4.10
N MET A 132 -10.63 -9.74 3.89
CA MET A 132 -11.65 -9.76 4.94
C MET A 132 -12.03 -11.17 5.37
N GLU A 133 -12.10 -12.12 4.44
CA GLU A 133 -12.32 -13.54 4.75
C GLU A 133 -11.17 -14.05 5.63
N TRP A 134 -9.92 -13.81 5.23
CA TRP A 134 -8.75 -14.16 6.03
C TRP A 134 -8.80 -13.51 7.43
N MET A 135 -9.11 -12.21 7.52
CA MET A 135 -9.23 -11.50 8.81
C MET A 135 -10.30 -12.11 9.70
N THR A 136 -11.43 -12.55 9.13
CA THR A 136 -12.52 -13.19 9.88
C THR A 136 -12.10 -14.55 10.41
N SER A 137 -11.33 -15.31 9.64
CA SER A 137 -10.80 -16.62 10.07
C SER A 137 -9.61 -16.54 11.03
N ASN A 138 -8.98 -15.36 11.18
CA ASN A 138 -7.75 -15.18 11.95
C ASN A 138 -7.86 -14.00 12.93
N GLU A 139 -8.99 -13.83 13.63
CA GLU A 139 -9.24 -12.64 14.47
C GLU A 139 -8.15 -12.39 15.52
N GLU A 140 -7.65 -13.44 16.18
CA GLU A 140 -6.58 -13.32 17.17
C GLU A 140 -5.27 -12.79 16.57
N ALA A 141 -4.97 -13.16 15.31
CA ALA A 141 -3.70 -12.82 14.68
C ALA A 141 -3.60 -11.35 14.26
N TRP A 142 -4.74 -10.69 13.97
CA TRP A 142 -4.71 -9.29 13.50
C TRP A 142 -5.33 -8.27 14.46
N ARG A 143 -6.09 -8.71 15.48
CA ARG A 143 -6.65 -7.82 16.51
C ARG A 143 -5.77 -7.68 17.77
N ALA A 144 -4.73 -8.52 17.90
CA ALA A 144 -3.75 -8.42 18.97
C ALA A 144 -2.83 -7.20 18.80
#